data_AF-A0A4V0XGH2-F1
#
_entry.id   AF-A0A4V0XGH2-F1
#
_cell.length_a   1.000
_cell.length_b   1.000
_cell.length_c   1.000
_cell.angle_alpha   90.00
_cell.angle_beta   90.00
_cell.angle_gamma   90.00
#
_symmetry.space_group_name_H-M   'P 1'
#
loop_
_entity.id
_entity.type
_entity.pdbx_description
1 polymer ?
#
loop_
_entity_poly.entity_id
_entity_poly.type
_entity_poly.pdbx_seq_one_letter_code
_entity_poly.pdbx_strand_id
1 'polypeptide(L)' 'MTYKLRFQELALAEWEKLDTTIRERFKSKLQELLQNPRLPTAALSGMPNCYKIKL' A
#
# COMPACT_ATOMS: atom_id res chain seq x y z
N MET A 1 -3.18 -6.92 -15.25
CA MET A 1 -2.99 -5.94 -14.16
C MET A 1 -3.77 -4.68 -14.51
N THR A 2 -4.84 -4.37 -13.77
CA THR A 2 -5.83 -3.35 -14.20
C THR A 2 -5.77 -2.07 -13.34
N TYR A 3 -4.95 -2.06 -12.28
CA TYR A 3 -4.88 -0.97 -11.31
C TYR A 3 -3.55 -0.21 -11.41
N LYS A 4 -3.64 1.12 -11.42
CA LYS A 4 -2.46 2.01 -11.40
C LYS A 4 -2.20 2.45 -9.97
N LEU A 5 -0.96 2.25 -9.49
CA LEU A 5 -0.53 2.77 -8.20
C LEU A 5 -0.33 4.29 -8.29
N ARG A 6 -0.89 5.03 -7.34
CA ARG A 6 -0.69 6.47 -7.16
C ARG A 6 -0.40 6.73 -5.70
N PHE A 7 0.64 7.52 -5.43
CA PHE A 7 0.90 8.04 -4.10
C PHE A 7 0.27 9.42 -3.98
N GLN A 8 -0.32 9.69 -2.81
CA GLN A 8 -0.67 11.05 -2.42
C GLN A 8 0.62 11.79 -2.04
N GLU A 9 0.67 13.11 -2.25
CA GLU A 9 1.88 13.92 -2.02
C GLU A 9 2.42 13.77 -0.59
N LEU A 10 1.54 13.80 0.42
CA LEU A 10 1.90 13.57 1.82
C LEU A 10 2.45 12.16 2.05
N ALA A 11 1.85 11.15 1.42
CA ALA A 11 2.31 9.77 1.54
C ALA A 11 3.65 9.54 0.83
N LEU A 12 3.92 10.25 -0.26
CA LEU A 12 5.21 10.21 -0.95
C LEU A 12 6.32 10.82 -0.08
N ALA A 13 6.05 11.95 0.57
CA ALA A 13 7.01 12.57 1.49
C ALA A 13 7.34 11.63 2.68
N GLU A 14 6.34 10.95 3.24
CA GLU A 14 6.57 9.96 4.30
C GLU A 14 7.30 8.71 3.76
N TRP A 15 6.97 8.27 2.55
CA TRP A 15 7.66 7.16 1.87
C TRP A 15 9.14 7.45 1.65
N GLU A 16 9.49 8.69 1.28
CA GLU A 16 10.86 9.11 1.07
C GLU A 16 11.67 9.20 2.38
N LYS A 17 11.01 9.39 3.52
CA LYS A 17 11.64 9.34 4.85
C LYS A 17 11.86 7.92 5.37
N LEU A 18 11.20 6.91 4.79
CA LEU A 18 11.40 5.51 5.20
C LEU A 18 12.78 4.99 4.81
N ASP A 19 13.36 4.20 5.70
CA ASP A 19 14.58 3.42 5.46
C ASP A 19 14.47 2.55 4.21
N THR A 20 15.58 2.40 3.48
CA THR A 20 15.63 1.67 2.21
C THR A 20 15.10 0.23 2.35
N THR A 21 15.46 -0.45 3.43
CA THR A 21 15.02 -1.83 3.72
C THR A 21 13.49 -1.91 3.91
N ILE A 22 12.89 -0.92 4.57
CA ILE A 22 11.43 -0.86 4.79
C ILE A 22 10.72 -0.55 3.47
N ARG A 23 11.29 0.35 2.67
CA ARG A 23 10.80 0.72 1.35
C ARG A 23 10.74 -0.48 0.39
N GLU A 24 11.80 -1.29 0.37
CA GLU A 24 11.85 -2.50 -0.46
C GLU A 24 10.80 -3.53 -0.05
N ARG A 25 10.67 -3.81 1.26
CA ARG A 25 9.63 -4.71 1.78
C ARG A 25 8.21 -4.22 1.44
N PHE A 26 7.95 -2.92 1.59
CA PHE A 26 6.67 -2.33 1.18
C PHE A 26 6.43 -2.46 -0.32
N LYS A 27 7.46 -2.24 -1.15
CA LYS A 27 7.34 -2.30 -2.61
C LYS A 27 6.93 -3.71 -3.06
N SER A 28 7.55 -4.76 -2.51
CA SER A 28 7.14 -6.14 -2.80
C SER A 28 5.67 -6.37 -2.43
N LYS A 29 5.26 -5.95 -1.22
CA LYS A 29 3.87 -6.09 -0.78
C LYS A 29 2.90 -5.33 -1.70
N LEU A 30 3.24 -4.12 -2.11
CA LEU A 30 2.45 -3.31 -3.03
C LEU A 30 2.29 -3.97 -4.40
N GLN A 31 3.32 -4.64 -4.91
CA GLN A 31 3.24 -5.39 -6.17
C GLN A 31 2.27 -6.57 -6.10
N GLU A 32 2.26 -7.30 -4.97
CA GLU A 32 1.29 -8.36 -4.70
C GLU A 32 -0.14 -7.80 -4.62
N LEU A 33 -0.31 -6.66 -3.93
CA LEU A 33 -1.59 -5.96 -3.82
C LEU A 33 -2.10 -5.44 -5.16
N LEU A 34 -1.22 -5.08 -6.09
CA LEU A 34 -1.63 -4.67 -7.44
C LEU A 34 -2.24 -5.83 -8.25
N GLN A 35 -1.94 -7.09 -7.89
CA GLN A 35 -2.62 -8.25 -8.46
C GLN A 35 -4.02 -8.43 -7.87
N ASN A 36 -4.14 -8.31 -6.54
CA ASN A 36 -5.41 -8.43 -5.84
C ASN A 36 -5.59 -7.31 -4.78
N PRO A 37 -6.16 -6.16 -5.17
CA PRO A 37 -6.23 -4.99 -4.29
C PRO A 37 -7.29 -5.10 -3.19
N ARG A 38 -8.22 -6.06 -3.30
CA ARG A 38 -9.32 -6.23 -2.36
C ARG A 38 -9.02 -7.36 -1.38
N LEU A 39 -8.44 -7.00 -0.23
CA LEU A 39 -8.16 -7.93 0.87
C LEU A 39 -9.14 -7.71 2.02
N PRO A 40 -10.22 -8.51 2.13
CA PRO A 40 -11.23 -8.31 3.18
C PRO A 40 -10.65 -8.40 4.60
N THR A 41 -9.59 -9.19 4.80
CA THR A 41 -8.87 -9.31 6.09
C THR A 41 -8.12 -8.05 6.50
N ALA A 42 -7.78 -7.20 5.53
CA ALA A 42 -7.09 -5.93 5.74
C ALA A 42 -8.05 -4.72 5.74
N ALA A 43 -9.33 -4.92 5.48
CA ALA A 43 -10.30 -3.83 5.38
C ALA A 43 -10.37 -3.02 6.68
N LEU A 44 -10.42 -1.69 6.54
CA LEU A 44 -10.65 -0.79 7.66
C LEU A 44 -12.15 -0.76 8.01
N SER A 45 -12.45 -0.89 9.31
CA SER A 45 -13.83 -0.78 9.78
C SER A 45 -14.32 0.66 9.60
N GLY A 46 -15.48 0.84 8.95
CA GLY A 46 -16.06 2.15 8.69
C GLY A 46 -15.51 2.90 7.47
N MET A 47 -14.54 2.34 6.72
CA MET A 47 -14.03 2.95 5.49
C MET A 47 -14.08 1.96 4.30
N PRO A 48 -15.08 2.07 3.41
CA PRO A 48 -15.19 1.18 2.25
C PRO A 48 -14.01 1.39 1.29
N ASN A 49 -13.46 0.28 0.77
CA ASN A 49 -12.30 0.24 -0.12
C ASN A 49 -10.96 0.73 0.48
N CYS A 50 -10.87 0.90 1.80
CA CYS A 50 -9.61 1.17 2.48
C CYS A 50 -9.06 -0.09 3.15
N TYR A 51 -7.80 -0.39 2.90
CA TYR A 51 -7.12 -1.59 3.38
C TYR A 51 -5.82 -1.23 4.09
N LYS A 52 -5.56 -1.83 5.25
CA LYS A 52 -4.30 -1.67 5.98
C LYS A 52 -3.20 -2.55 5.39
N ILE A 53 -2.02 -2.00 5.19
CA ILE A 53 -0.83 -2.77 4.81
C ILE A 53 0.02 -2.93 6.07
N LYS A 54 0.24 -4.17 6.49
CA LYS A 54 1.22 -4.49 7.53
C LYS A 54 2.50 -4.98 6.86
N LEU A 55 3.65 -4.42 7.26
CA LEU A 55 4.94 -4.95 6.86
C LEU A 55 5.15 -6.32 7.51
#